data_AF-A0A9W7BJS0-F1
#
_entry.id   AF-A0A9W7BJS0-F1
#
_cell.length_a   1.000
_cell.length_b   1.000
_cell.length_c   1.000
_cell.angle_alpha   90.00
_cell.angle_beta   90.00
_cell.angle_gamma   90.00
#
_symmetry.space_group_name_H-M   'P 1'
#
loop_
_entity.id
_entity.type
_entity.pdbx_description
1 polymer ?
#
loop_
_entity_poly.entity_id
_entity_poly.type
_entity_poly.pdbx_seq_one_letter_code
_entity_poly.pdbx_strand_id
1 'polypeptide(L)'
;MVNRSESSARFSSGFSSARIDARVTRLNVLPSAKLRRGVPFANVIRNFGRVFRVHPNSLDTEAKTALYESSVPAEDSKIDVFISHSWSSPGYQKYFSLLIHECGKASVIASCSAGLLTFFFQKFFYKLPFTVVEGAFDPIFQVHQETQPWEFLVSFIAGILTLLFYPLLQTNKLFFIDCMVIHQTDLDLKMAGIKALGGFVALSKDLYVMWDNEYFSRLWCVYELAVFKAIHPDKHNIRLLPLRQSVAILLLIPLFFAGFLLYIIAFPLVAPIGIYTFYAAAFGASTLIYTGAAMVGYDFADQIIKLDEQLSNFEVSTAQCFAPEDREEILNKISTMYSGGLEQFNLSVRNELRADVIKAVRHTPRTLLPYQTLITGLIATFGFMIFGISWFRNSNTETFVCFTIYMISFSWVVMPTITSFSLYQGETLYKRKPPPQNEIGFKSALKRNKWSYLKIGLLGAFLFIGVWTSLAFVLPLATVNSETQPFLGVFPKR
;
A
#
# COMPACT_ATOMS: atom_id res chain seq x y z
N MET A 1 -0.89 19.81 36.97
CA MET A 1 0.00 19.20 37.98
C MET A 1 0.35 17.79 37.52
N VAL A 2 1.66 17.56 37.41
CA VAL A 2 2.41 16.29 37.25
C VAL A 2 2.36 15.57 35.88
N ASN A 3 3.42 15.86 35.11
CA ASN A 3 4.01 15.10 34.01
C ASN A 3 4.09 13.58 34.26
N ARG A 4 3.60 12.77 33.31
CA ARG A 4 3.85 11.32 33.29
C ARG A 4 4.09 10.70 31.89
N SER A 5 4.41 11.50 30.87
CA SER A 5 4.60 11.00 29.49
C SER A 5 6.03 11.06 28.93
N GLU A 6 7.02 11.62 29.65
CA GLU A 6 8.38 11.79 29.10
C GLU A 6 9.47 10.87 29.70
N SER A 7 9.20 10.12 30.77
CA SER A 7 10.26 9.33 31.43
C SER A 7 10.39 7.87 30.96
N SER A 8 9.38 7.28 30.30
CA SER A 8 9.49 5.86 29.86
C SER A 8 10.17 5.68 28.49
N ALA A 9 10.31 6.75 27.70
CA ALA A 9 10.95 6.70 26.38
C ALA A 9 12.49 6.84 26.41
N ARG A 10 13.07 7.35 27.50
CA ARG A 10 14.53 7.52 27.63
C ARG A 10 15.25 6.36 28.30
N PHE A 11 14.54 5.50 29.05
CA PHE A 11 15.17 4.39 29.77
C PHE A 11 15.26 3.08 28.95
N SER A 12 14.45 2.90 27.90
CA SER A 12 14.49 1.70 27.04
C SER A 12 15.45 1.81 25.84
N SER A 13 15.79 3.02 25.40
CA SER A 13 16.68 3.25 24.24
C SER A 13 18.16 3.06 24.58
N GLY A 14 18.61 3.45 25.77
CA GLY A 14 20.01 3.32 26.19
C GLY A 14 20.46 1.86 26.37
N PHE A 15 19.60 1.01 26.93
CA PHE A 15 19.92 -0.41 27.17
C PHE A 15 19.93 -1.26 25.88
N SER A 16 19.10 -0.87 24.89
CA SER A 16 19.07 -1.52 23.57
C SER A 16 20.28 -1.12 22.72
N SER A 17 20.69 0.16 22.74
CA SER A 17 21.86 0.62 21.97
C SER A 17 23.13 -0.09 22.42
N ALA A 18 23.43 -0.13 23.71
CA ALA A 18 24.65 -0.75 24.22
C ALA A 18 24.77 -2.26 23.89
N ARG A 19 23.64 -3.00 23.86
CA ARG A 19 23.63 -4.41 23.44
C ARG A 19 23.85 -4.59 21.95
N ILE A 20 23.28 -3.70 21.13
CA ILE A 20 23.50 -3.69 19.68
C ILE A 20 24.96 -3.34 19.41
N ASP A 21 25.48 -2.28 20.01
CA ASP A 21 26.86 -1.86 19.88
C ASP A 21 27.83 -2.98 20.28
N ALA A 22 27.53 -3.73 21.35
CA ALA A 22 28.32 -4.90 21.75
C ALA A 22 28.26 -6.06 20.74
N ARG A 23 27.10 -6.35 20.14
CA ARG A 23 26.96 -7.39 19.10
C ARG A 23 27.63 -6.98 17.79
N VAL A 24 27.45 -5.73 17.40
CA VAL A 24 28.05 -5.13 16.22
C VAL A 24 29.58 -5.08 16.33
N THR A 25 30.09 -4.74 17.52
CA THR A 25 31.52 -4.81 17.85
C THR A 25 32.03 -6.24 17.86
N ARG A 26 31.28 -7.19 18.45
CA ARG A 26 31.65 -8.63 18.46
C ARG A 26 31.74 -9.20 17.05
N LEU A 27 30.85 -8.78 16.15
CA LEU A 27 30.86 -9.20 14.75
C LEU A 27 31.88 -8.43 13.89
N ASN A 28 32.58 -7.44 14.47
CA ASN A 28 33.57 -6.58 13.82
C ASN A 28 33.11 -6.04 12.44
N VAL A 29 31.84 -5.69 12.34
CA VAL A 29 31.18 -5.33 11.07
C VAL A 29 31.13 -3.84 10.82
N LEU A 30 31.53 -2.98 11.76
CA LEU A 30 31.35 -1.53 11.60
C LEU A 30 32.12 -0.96 10.41
N PRO A 31 31.45 -0.22 9.50
CA PRO A 31 32.16 0.53 8.48
C PRO A 31 33.04 1.59 9.14
N SER A 32 34.17 1.92 8.52
CA SER A 32 34.96 3.08 8.93
C SER A 32 34.12 4.35 8.82
N ALA A 33 34.39 5.37 9.65
CA ALA A 33 33.60 6.60 9.67
C ALA A 33 33.48 7.27 8.28
N LYS A 34 34.52 7.15 7.44
CA LYS A 34 34.54 7.68 6.06
C LYS A 34 33.54 6.96 5.12
N LEU A 35 33.23 5.70 5.40
CA LEU A 35 32.31 4.89 4.59
C LEU A 35 30.85 5.05 5.04
N ARG A 36 30.60 5.55 6.26
CA ARG A 36 29.24 5.68 6.83
C ARG A 36 28.47 6.78 6.10
N ARG A 37 27.68 6.38 5.11
CA ARG A 37 26.85 7.27 4.30
C ARG A 37 25.45 6.69 4.15
N GLY A 38 24.49 7.56 3.89
CA GLY A 38 23.11 7.22 3.57
C GLY A 38 22.57 8.17 2.51
N VAL A 39 21.52 7.78 1.82
CA VAL A 39 20.87 8.61 0.80
C VAL A 39 19.53 9.13 1.34
N PRO A 40 19.25 10.45 1.28
CA PRO A 40 17.94 10.98 1.62
C PRO A 40 16.84 10.33 0.77
N PHE A 41 15.69 10.05 1.37
CA PHE A 41 14.58 9.39 0.64
C PHE A 41 14.16 10.11 -0.64
N ALA A 42 14.16 11.46 -0.62
CA ALA A 42 13.90 12.29 -1.80
C ALA A 42 14.80 11.93 -3.01
N ASN A 43 16.06 11.56 -2.77
CA ASN A 43 17.01 11.17 -3.82
C ASN A 43 16.73 9.75 -4.35
N VAL A 44 16.31 8.83 -3.47
CA VAL A 44 15.95 7.45 -3.83
C VAL A 44 14.79 7.41 -4.83
N ILE A 45 13.77 8.24 -4.60
CA ILE A 45 12.53 8.26 -5.40
C ILE A 45 12.61 9.21 -6.60
N ARG A 46 13.64 10.04 -6.71
CA ARG A 46 13.82 11.00 -7.81
C ARG A 46 13.78 10.30 -9.18
N ASN A 47 13.23 11.02 -10.18
CA ASN A 47 13.10 10.54 -11.56
C ASN A 47 12.38 9.17 -11.67
N PHE A 48 11.29 9.01 -10.91
CA PHE A 48 10.51 7.77 -10.81
C PHE A 48 11.38 6.58 -10.39
N GLY A 49 12.17 6.76 -9.33
CA GLY A 49 13.09 5.76 -8.82
C GLY A 49 14.10 5.28 -9.86
N ARG A 50 14.71 6.21 -10.61
CA ARG A 50 15.69 5.87 -11.67
C ARG A 50 16.79 4.94 -11.17
N VAL A 51 17.21 5.11 -9.91
CA VAL A 51 18.20 4.25 -9.24
C VAL A 51 17.85 2.76 -9.33
N PHE A 52 16.57 2.40 -9.25
CA PHE A 52 16.13 1.00 -9.32
C PHE A 52 15.90 0.50 -10.75
N ARG A 53 15.77 1.42 -11.71
CA ARG A 53 15.40 1.11 -13.11
C ARG A 53 16.61 0.96 -14.02
N VAL A 54 17.76 1.52 -13.65
CA VAL A 54 18.99 1.46 -14.43
C VAL A 54 20.06 0.78 -13.59
N HIS A 55 20.59 -0.34 -14.09
CA HIS A 55 21.63 -1.08 -13.39
C HIS A 55 22.92 -0.24 -13.32
N PRO A 56 23.63 -0.18 -12.19
CA PRO A 56 24.83 0.65 -12.05
C PRO A 56 25.93 0.29 -13.06
N ASN A 57 26.06 -1.00 -13.43
CA ASN A 57 27.04 -1.43 -14.43
C ASN A 57 26.82 -0.85 -15.83
N SER A 58 25.60 -0.44 -16.19
CA SER A 58 25.32 0.16 -17.51
C SER A 58 25.55 1.68 -17.54
N LEU A 59 25.93 2.28 -16.42
CA LEU A 59 26.21 3.71 -16.31
C LEU A 59 27.67 4.01 -16.65
N ASP A 60 27.89 5.18 -17.25
CA ASP A 60 29.21 5.76 -17.42
C ASP A 60 29.81 6.21 -16.06
N THR A 61 31.09 6.58 -16.09
CA THR A 61 31.83 6.98 -14.89
C THR A 61 31.22 8.22 -14.24
N GLU A 62 30.77 9.20 -15.04
CA GLU A 62 30.18 10.44 -14.54
C GLU A 62 28.86 10.17 -13.79
N ALA A 63 27.95 9.39 -14.37
CA ALA A 63 26.70 9.04 -13.72
C ALA A 63 26.90 8.18 -12.47
N LYS A 64 27.90 7.29 -12.45
CA LYS A 64 28.28 6.52 -11.26
C LYS A 64 28.78 7.42 -10.12
N THR A 65 29.62 8.40 -10.44
CA THR A 65 30.10 9.39 -9.47
C THR A 65 28.94 10.23 -8.93
N ALA A 66 28.06 10.72 -9.81
CA ALA A 66 26.88 11.49 -9.42
C ALA A 66 25.92 10.69 -8.51
N LEU A 67 25.77 9.37 -8.72
CA LEU A 67 25.01 8.52 -7.81
C LEU A 67 25.64 8.49 -6.41
N TYR A 68 26.95 8.30 -6.32
CA TYR A 68 27.65 8.28 -5.03
C TYR A 68 27.57 9.63 -4.31
N GLU A 69 27.77 10.73 -5.03
CA GLU A 69 27.70 12.10 -4.50
C GLU A 69 26.30 12.49 -3.99
N SER A 70 25.25 11.81 -4.45
CA SER A 70 23.89 12.03 -3.96
C SER A 70 23.60 11.42 -2.58
N SER A 71 24.52 10.61 -2.05
CA SER A 71 24.52 10.18 -0.66
C SER A 71 25.18 11.24 0.24
N VAL A 72 24.87 11.24 1.53
CA VAL A 72 25.43 12.15 2.54
C VAL A 72 26.09 11.34 3.66
N PRO A 73 27.10 11.88 4.36
CA PRO A 73 27.63 11.26 5.57
C PRO A 73 26.50 10.99 6.58
N ALA A 74 26.47 9.79 7.15
CA ALA A 74 25.51 9.41 8.17
C ALA A 74 26.06 9.80 9.55
N GLU A 75 25.67 10.98 10.04
CA GLU A 75 25.98 11.44 11.40
C GLU A 75 25.50 10.42 12.45
N ASP A 76 26.29 10.21 13.51
CA ASP A 76 26.05 9.19 14.54
C ASP A 76 25.83 7.75 14.03
N SER A 77 26.24 7.43 12.80
CA SER A 77 26.03 6.10 12.19
C SER A 77 24.56 5.71 12.03
N LYS A 78 23.63 6.66 11.93
CA LYS A 78 22.20 6.37 11.80
C LYS A 78 21.80 6.19 10.34
N ILE A 79 21.38 4.97 10.01
CA ILE A 79 20.67 4.65 8.77
C ILE A 79 19.24 4.24 9.18
N ASP A 80 18.23 4.92 8.67
CA ASP A 80 16.84 4.60 9.03
C ASP A 80 16.39 3.30 8.39
N VAL A 81 16.77 3.08 7.12
CA VAL A 81 16.27 1.96 6.33
C VAL A 81 17.38 1.37 5.48
N PHE A 82 17.59 0.06 5.57
CA PHE A 82 18.34 -0.71 4.58
C PHE A 82 17.39 -1.26 3.51
N ILE A 83 17.65 -0.97 2.24
CA ILE A 83 16.89 -1.56 1.13
C ILE A 83 17.58 -2.83 0.63
N SER A 84 17.07 -3.99 1.04
CA SER A 84 17.46 -5.26 0.44
C SER A 84 16.58 -5.57 -0.76
N HIS A 85 17.19 -5.73 -1.93
CA HIS A 85 16.47 -5.91 -3.18
C HIS A 85 17.26 -6.73 -4.19
N SER A 86 16.53 -7.37 -5.09
CA SER A 86 17.08 -8.03 -6.27
C SER A 86 17.17 -7.04 -7.44
N TRP A 87 18.18 -7.14 -8.30
CA TRP A 87 18.24 -6.38 -9.56
C TRP A 87 17.37 -6.97 -10.69
N SER A 88 16.88 -8.21 -10.54
CA SER A 88 16.05 -8.86 -11.58
C SER A 88 14.60 -8.37 -11.62
N SER A 89 14.06 -7.87 -10.49
CA SER A 89 12.73 -7.29 -10.48
C SER A 89 12.67 -5.90 -11.12
N PRO A 90 11.56 -5.57 -11.80
CA PRO A 90 11.43 -4.27 -12.45
C PRO A 90 11.48 -3.11 -11.45
N GLY A 91 12.37 -2.14 -11.69
CA GLY A 91 12.61 -1.03 -10.77
C GLY A 91 11.40 -0.13 -10.48
N TYR A 92 10.45 -0.03 -11.42
CA TYR A 92 9.23 0.75 -11.19
C TYR A 92 8.37 0.14 -10.07
N GLN A 93 8.41 -1.18 -9.86
CA GLN A 93 7.65 -1.83 -8.79
C GLN A 93 8.25 -1.47 -7.43
N LYS A 94 9.59 -1.43 -7.33
CA LYS A 94 10.33 -0.98 -6.14
C LYS A 94 9.99 0.45 -5.79
N TYR A 95 9.98 1.33 -6.79
CA TYR A 95 9.56 2.72 -6.66
C TYR A 95 8.14 2.86 -6.08
N PHE A 96 7.14 2.21 -6.70
CA PHE A 96 5.76 2.30 -6.22
C PHE A 96 5.57 1.67 -4.85
N SER A 97 6.29 0.58 -4.56
CA SER A 97 6.27 -0.04 -3.24
C SER A 97 6.74 0.91 -2.15
N LEU A 98 7.84 1.63 -2.38
CA LEU A 98 8.33 2.66 -1.46
C LEU A 98 7.35 3.83 -1.32
N LEU A 99 6.80 4.33 -2.43
CA LEU A 99 5.83 5.43 -2.37
C LEU A 99 4.60 5.09 -1.53
N ILE A 100 4.01 3.91 -1.77
CA ILE A 100 2.82 3.48 -1.03
C ILE A 100 3.17 3.28 0.45
N HIS A 101 4.33 2.67 0.73
CA HIS A 101 4.75 2.38 2.10
C HIS A 101 5.03 3.66 2.91
N GLU A 102 5.79 4.60 2.34
CA GLU A 102 6.27 5.80 3.04
C GLU A 102 5.28 6.96 2.99
N CYS A 103 4.55 7.11 1.89
CA CYS A 103 3.74 8.31 1.61
C CYS A 103 2.23 8.05 1.61
N GLY A 104 1.78 6.78 1.63
CA GLY A 104 0.36 6.43 1.54
C GLY A 104 -0.52 7.10 2.60
N LYS A 105 -0.05 7.16 3.86
CA LYS A 105 -0.77 7.81 4.95
C LYS A 105 -0.93 9.33 4.73
N ALA A 106 0.16 10.00 4.35
CA ALA A 106 0.13 11.43 4.06
C ALA A 106 -0.82 11.73 2.89
N SER A 107 -0.80 10.90 1.86
CA SER A 107 -1.69 11.01 0.70
C SER A 107 -3.17 10.91 1.08
N VAL A 108 -3.54 9.96 1.95
CA VAL A 108 -4.93 9.83 2.45
C VAL A 108 -5.34 11.05 3.27
N ILE A 109 -4.48 11.52 4.16
CA ILE A 109 -4.75 12.73 4.98
C ILE A 109 -4.96 13.95 4.07
N ALA A 110 -4.05 14.17 3.11
CA ALA A 110 -4.15 15.29 2.17
C ALA A 110 -5.42 15.22 1.32
N SER A 111 -5.80 14.03 0.85
CA SER A 111 -7.04 13.79 0.11
C SER A 111 -8.27 14.19 0.92
N CYS A 112 -8.37 13.72 2.17
CA CYS A 112 -9.48 14.06 3.07
C CYS A 112 -9.52 15.56 3.39
N SER A 113 -8.37 16.15 3.77
CA SER A 113 -8.28 17.56 4.14
C SER A 113 -8.65 18.48 2.97
N ALA A 114 -8.12 18.23 1.78
CA ALA A 114 -8.40 19.06 0.61
C ALA A 114 -9.88 19.00 0.20
N GLY A 115 -10.50 17.81 0.24
CA GLY A 115 -11.94 17.67 0.00
C GLY A 115 -12.78 18.43 1.03
N LEU A 116 -12.45 18.34 2.33
CA LEU A 116 -13.17 19.04 3.39
C LEU A 116 -13.02 20.56 3.28
N LEU A 117 -11.82 21.05 2.98
CA LEU A 117 -11.58 22.47 2.74
C LEU A 117 -12.41 22.98 1.55
N THR A 118 -12.49 22.20 0.47
CA THR A 118 -13.30 22.52 -0.70
C THR A 118 -14.79 22.57 -0.36
N PHE A 119 -15.28 21.59 0.41
CA PHE A 119 -16.66 21.57 0.91
C PHE A 119 -16.99 22.81 1.75
N PHE A 120 -16.16 23.15 2.74
CA PHE A 120 -16.39 24.30 3.59
C PHE A 120 -16.29 25.62 2.82
N PHE A 121 -15.35 25.72 1.88
CA PHE A 121 -15.24 26.87 0.99
C PHE A 121 -16.53 27.08 0.20
N GLN A 122 -17.06 26.02 -0.41
CA GLN A 122 -18.30 26.09 -1.19
C GLN A 122 -19.54 26.35 -0.32
N LYS A 123 -19.56 25.85 0.92
CA LYS A 123 -20.67 26.05 1.85
C LYS A 123 -20.77 27.49 2.36
N PHE A 124 -19.64 28.12 2.67
CA PHE A 124 -19.63 29.40 3.40
C PHE A 124 -19.21 30.61 2.56
N PHE A 125 -18.50 30.42 1.44
CA PHE A 125 -17.91 31.53 0.70
C PHE A 125 -18.40 31.63 -0.74
N TYR A 126 -18.21 30.57 -1.54
CA TYR A 126 -18.48 30.65 -2.98
C TYR A 126 -18.87 29.31 -3.59
N LYS A 127 -20.05 29.23 -4.20
CA LYS A 127 -20.50 28.06 -4.96
C LYS A 127 -19.82 28.02 -6.33
N LEU A 128 -18.95 27.04 -6.53
CA LEU A 128 -18.34 26.76 -7.84
C LEU A 128 -19.41 26.27 -8.85
N PRO A 129 -19.14 26.36 -10.18
CA PRO A 129 -20.09 25.93 -11.21
C PRO A 129 -20.60 24.49 -10.97
N PHE A 130 -21.91 24.29 -11.18
CA PHE A 130 -22.62 23.08 -10.74
C PHE A 130 -23.69 22.62 -11.72
N THR A 131 -24.14 21.37 -11.55
CA THR A 131 -25.34 20.84 -12.20
C THR A 131 -26.39 20.61 -11.13
N VAL A 132 -27.54 21.27 -11.28
CA VAL A 132 -28.74 20.96 -10.50
C VAL A 132 -29.37 19.71 -11.08
N VAL A 133 -29.63 18.73 -10.23
CA VAL A 133 -30.38 17.53 -10.60
C VAL A 133 -31.63 17.50 -9.73
N GLU A 134 -32.76 17.85 -10.32
CA GLU A 134 -34.08 17.65 -9.70
C GLU A 134 -34.56 16.23 -10.03
N GLY A 135 -35.03 15.48 -9.03
CA GLY A 135 -35.82 14.25 -9.27
C GLY A 135 -35.15 12.88 -9.05
N ALA A 136 -34.05 12.78 -8.31
CA ALA A 136 -33.34 11.49 -8.17
C ALA A 136 -34.15 10.34 -7.52
N PHE A 137 -35.23 10.64 -6.79
CA PHE A 137 -35.99 9.65 -6.01
C PHE A 137 -37.52 9.75 -6.14
N ASP A 138 -38.05 10.41 -7.17
CA ASP A 138 -39.50 10.47 -7.43
C ASP A 138 -40.04 9.06 -7.78
N PRO A 139 -41.17 8.58 -7.18
CA PRO A 139 -42.07 9.30 -6.26
C PRO A 139 -41.76 9.10 -4.77
N ILE A 140 -40.70 8.37 -4.43
CA ILE A 140 -40.40 7.98 -3.04
C ILE A 140 -40.02 9.21 -2.19
N PHE A 141 -39.14 10.09 -2.71
CA PHE A 141 -38.77 11.35 -2.07
C PHE A 141 -38.45 12.42 -3.13
N GLN A 142 -39.08 13.59 -3.04
CA GLN A 142 -38.62 14.77 -3.77
C GLN A 142 -37.61 15.52 -2.91
N VAL A 143 -36.32 15.26 -3.12
CA VAL A 143 -35.25 16.03 -2.47
C VAL A 143 -34.42 16.74 -3.53
N HIS A 144 -34.32 18.05 -3.37
CA HIS A 144 -33.45 18.89 -4.19
C HIS A 144 -31.99 18.52 -3.93
N GLN A 145 -31.26 18.14 -4.98
CA GLN A 145 -29.85 17.76 -4.90
C GLN A 145 -29.00 18.70 -5.73
N GLU A 146 -27.98 19.27 -5.09
CA GLU A 146 -26.96 20.07 -5.76
C GLU A 146 -25.71 19.19 -5.95
N THR A 147 -25.37 18.87 -7.19
CA THR A 147 -24.19 18.05 -7.50
C THR A 147 -23.01 18.91 -7.98
N GLN A 148 -21.88 18.80 -7.28
CA GLN A 148 -20.65 19.54 -7.57
C GLN A 148 -19.45 18.60 -7.51
N PRO A 149 -18.69 18.36 -8.60
CA PRO A 149 -17.63 17.35 -8.60
C PRO A 149 -16.33 17.83 -7.92
N TRP A 150 -16.25 19.08 -7.50
CA TRP A 150 -15.02 19.74 -7.07
C TRP A 150 -14.41 19.10 -5.82
N GLU A 151 -15.24 18.74 -4.84
CA GLU A 151 -14.79 18.04 -3.64
C GLU A 151 -14.09 16.71 -3.98
N PHE A 152 -14.62 15.98 -4.98
CA PHE A 152 -14.02 14.73 -5.47
C PHE A 152 -12.71 14.99 -6.21
N LEU A 153 -12.72 15.92 -7.17
CA LEU A 153 -11.55 16.21 -8.02
C LEU A 153 -10.37 16.77 -7.22
N VAL A 154 -10.62 17.76 -6.36
CA VAL A 154 -9.59 18.39 -5.52
C VAL A 154 -9.03 17.40 -4.51
N SER A 155 -9.89 16.60 -3.88
CA SER A 155 -9.48 15.53 -2.97
C SER A 155 -8.57 14.51 -3.67
N PHE A 156 -8.98 14.01 -4.84
CA PHE A 156 -8.17 13.06 -5.60
C PHE A 156 -6.84 13.65 -6.05
N ILE A 157 -6.83 14.86 -6.63
CA ILE A 157 -5.62 15.54 -7.08
C ILE A 157 -4.67 15.76 -5.90
N ALA A 158 -5.16 16.26 -4.75
CA ALA A 158 -4.33 16.46 -3.56
C ALA A 158 -3.70 15.15 -3.06
N GLY A 159 -4.49 14.07 -3.05
CA GLY A 159 -3.99 12.72 -2.72
C GLY A 159 -2.87 12.26 -3.64
N ILE A 160 -3.07 12.35 -4.96
CA ILE A 160 -2.07 11.95 -5.96
C ILE A 160 -0.82 12.84 -5.90
N LEU A 161 -0.98 14.16 -5.81
CA LEU A 161 0.15 15.09 -5.71
C LEU A 161 0.96 14.82 -4.44
N THR A 162 0.30 14.56 -3.31
CA THR A 162 0.99 14.20 -2.08
C THR A 162 1.69 12.86 -2.22
N LEU A 163 1.06 11.84 -2.82
CA LEU A 163 1.71 10.54 -3.05
C LEU A 163 2.99 10.65 -3.90
N LEU A 164 2.98 11.53 -4.91
CA LEU A 164 4.10 11.68 -5.85
C LEU A 164 5.18 12.66 -5.37
N PHE A 165 4.81 13.74 -4.68
CA PHE A 165 5.71 14.86 -4.39
C PHE A 165 6.02 15.06 -2.90
N TYR A 166 5.20 14.55 -1.96
CA TYR A 166 5.55 14.53 -0.54
C TYR A 166 6.94 13.94 -0.23
N PRO A 167 7.39 12.86 -0.89
CA PRO A 167 8.71 12.34 -0.59
C PRO A 167 9.87 13.28 -0.95
N LEU A 168 9.65 14.29 -1.81
CA LEU A 168 10.64 15.34 -2.05
C LEU A 168 10.86 16.24 -0.82
N LEU A 169 9.91 16.26 0.11
CA LEU A 169 9.98 16.97 1.39
C LEU A 169 10.63 16.10 2.49
N GLN A 170 10.86 14.81 2.25
CA GLN A 170 11.43 13.88 3.21
C GLN A 170 12.96 13.78 3.08
N THR A 171 13.66 14.82 3.51
CA THR A 171 15.14 14.89 3.44
C THR A 171 15.83 14.26 4.65
N ASN A 172 15.14 14.13 5.78
CA ASN A 172 15.75 13.73 7.05
C ASN A 172 15.84 12.20 7.24
N LYS A 173 15.15 11.42 6.40
CA LYS A 173 15.16 9.95 6.49
C LYS A 173 16.22 9.40 5.56
N LEU A 174 17.22 8.71 6.12
CA LEU A 174 18.37 8.18 5.40
C LEU A 174 18.18 6.69 5.06
N PHE A 175 18.31 6.38 3.79
CA PHE A 175 18.22 5.04 3.24
C PHE A 175 19.62 4.53 2.87
N PHE A 176 19.82 3.22 2.92
CA PHE A 176 20.97 2.58 2.30
C PHE A 176 20.54 1.89 1.01
N ILE A 177 21.22 2.26 -0.09
CA ILE A 177 21.12 1.60 -1.39
C ILE A 177 22.54 1.40 -1.90
N ASP A 178 22.89 0.15 -2.16
CA ASP A 178 24.23 -0.31 -2.58
C ASP A 178 24.88 0.60 -3.64
N CYS A 179 24.21 0.85 -4.75
CA CYS A 179 24.72 1.61 -5.88
C CYS A 179 24.83 3.12 -5.65
N MET A 180 24.21 3.66 -4.60
CA MET A 180 24.29 5.08 -4.23
C MET A 180 25.24 5.33 -3.07
N VAL A 181 25.45 4.33 -2.20
CA VAL A 181 26.25 4.48 -0.98
C VAL A 181 27.66 3.89 -1.14
N ILE A 182 27.82 2.80 -1.89
CA ILE A 182 29.13 2.22 -2.17
C ILE A 182 29.71 2.89 -3.40
N HIS A 183 30.97 3.31 -3.32
CA HIS A 183 31.66 3.95 -4.44
C HIS A 183 31.69 3.01 -5.65
N GLN A 184 31.32 3.50 -6.83
CA GLN A 184 31.18 2.66 -8.03
C GLN A 184 32.38 2.75 -8.99
N THR A 185 33.24 3.75 -8.83
CA THR A 185 34.36 4.08 -9.75
C THR A 185 35.75 3.93 -9.13
N ASP A 186 35.86 3.92 -7.81
CA ASP A 186 37.12 3.77 -7.05
C ASP A 186 37.10 2.35 -6.50
N LEU A 187 38.04 1.52 -6.96
CA LEU A 187 38.04 0.10 -6.66
C LEU A 187 38.30 -0.17 -5.18
N ASP A 188 39.19 0.58 -4.55
CA ASP A 188 39.56 0.37 -3.14
C ASP A 188 38.39 0.73 -2.23
N LEU A 189 37.75 1.87 -2.48
CA LEU A 189 36.55 2.29 -1.74
C LEU A 189 35.36 1.38 -2.02
N LYS A 190 35.21 0.89 -3.26
CA LYS A 190 34.17 -0.09 -3.61
C LYS A 190 34.35 -1.37 -2.81
N MET A 191 35.56 -1.94 -2.82
CA MET A 191 35.88 -3.16 -2.09
C MET A 191 35.74 -2.97 -0.58
N ALA A 192 36.16 -1.84 -0.04
CA ALA A 192 35.98 -1.52 1.38
C ALA A 192 34.49 -1.38 1.74
N GLY A 193 33.68 -0.78 0.87
CA GLY A 193 32.23 -0.68 1.04
C GLY A 193 31.51 -2.03 0.99
N ILE A 194 31.86 -2.90 0.03
CA ILE A 194 31.31 -4.27 -0.07
C ILE A 194 31.66 -5.08 1.18
N LYS A 195 32.92 -5.03 1.62
CA LYS A 195 33.37 -5.73 2.85
C LYS A 195 32.62 -5.22 4.09
N ALA A 196 32.21 -3.95 4.10
CA ALA A 196 31.46 -3.33 5.19
C ALA A 196 29.93 -3.48 5.07
N LEU A 197 29.40 -4.23 4.09
CA LEU A 197 27.95 -4.36 3.84
C LEU A 197 27.18 -4.82 5.09
N GLY A 198 27.67 -5.85 5.78
CA GLY A 198 27.08 -6.31 7.04
C GLY A 198 27.03 -5.22 8.12
N GLY A 199 27.98 -4.29 8.10
CA GLY A 199 28.00 -3.11 8.95
C GLY A 199 26.89 -2.12 8.68
N PHE A 200 26.59 -1.86 7.42
CA PHE A 200 25.48 -0.98 7.05
C PHE A 200 24.14 -1.59 7.44
N VAL A 201 23.98 -2.90 7.24
CA VAL A 201 22.80 -3.64 7.72
C VAL A 201 22.67 -3.54 9.24
N ALA A 202 23.78 -3.73 9.95
CA ALA A 202 23.84 -3.64 11.41
C ALA A 202 23.38 -2.29 11.96
N LEU A 203 23.84 -1.21 11.31
CA LEU A 203 23.55 0.18 11.66
C LEU A 203 22.14 0.63 11.27
N SER A 204 21.44 -0.15 10.44
CA SER A 204 20.12 0.19 9.96
C SER A 204 19.05 -0.10 10.99
N LYS A 205 18.09 0.83 11.16
CA LYS A 205 16.97 0.68 12.10
C LYS A 205 15.91 -0.32 11.59
N ASP A 206 15.58 -0.23 10.31
CA ASP A 206 14.64 -1.12 9.62
C ASP A 206 15.32 -1.79 8.42
N LEU A 207 14.90 -3.03 8.12
CA LEU A 207 15.27 -3.74 6.89
C LEU A 207 14.05 -3.84 5.99
N TYR A 208 14.06 -3.21 4.83
CA TYR A 208 13.00 -3.35 3.84
C TYR A 208 13.43 -4.39 2.82
N VAL A 209 12.69 -5.50 2.83
CA VAL A 209 12.87 -6.61 1.90
C VAL A 209 11.93 -6.41 0.72
N MET A 210 12.46 -5.91 -0.39
CA MET A 210 11.72 -5.75 -1.65
C MET A 210 11.54 -7.11 -2.31
N TRP A 211 10.49 -7.82 -1.92
CA TRP A 211 10.30 -9.22 -2.29
C TRP A 211 9.77 -9.38 -3.72
N ASP A 212 10.52 -10.17 -4.48
CA ASP A 212 10.11 -10.82 -5.71
C ASP A 212 10.33 -12.34 -5.59
N ASN A 213 9.96 -13.09 -6.63
CA ASN A 213 10.10 -14.54 -6.64
C ASN A 213 11.57 -15.03 -6.65
N GLU A 214 12.57 -14.15 -6.71
CA GLU A 214 13.99 -14.54 -6.75
C GLU A 214 14.73 -14.12 -5.47
N TYR A 215 14.16 -13.26 -4.64
CA TYR A 215 14.80 -12.68 -3.46
C TYR A 215 15.49 -13.73 -2.56
N PHE A 216 14.75 -14.76 -2.14
CA PHE A 216 15.28 -15.80 -1.24
C PHE A 216 16.25 -16.77 -1.93
N SER A 217 16.35 -16.72 -3.26
CA SER A 217 17.35 -17.48 -4.01
C SER A 217 18.67 -16.73 -4.18
N ARG A 218 18.81 -15.49 -3.70
CA ARG A 218 20.02 -14.66 -3.87
C ARG A 218 20.83 -14.61 -2.58
N LEU A 219 22.05 -15.12 -2.61
CA LEU A 219 22.89 -15.29 -1.42
C LEU A 219 23.21 -13.95 -0.73
N TRP A 220 23.46 -12.87 -1.48
CA TRP A 220 23.69 -11.54 -0.91
C TRP A 220 22.46 -10.97 -0.17
N CYS A 221 21.26 -11.08 -0.76
CA CYS A 221 20.02 -10.64 -0.11
C CYS A 221 19.74 -11.46 1.17
N VAL A 222 20.02 -12.76 1.11
CA VAL A 222 19.90 -13.67 2.25
C VAL A 222 20.94 -13.35 3.35
N TYR A 223 22.15 -12.99 2.96
CA TYR A 223 23.20 -12.54 3.89
C TYR A 223 22.77 -11.27 4.64
N GLU A 224 22.21 -10.28 3.94
CA GLU A 224 21.69 -9.05 4.56
C GLU A 224 20.59 -9.37 5.59
N LEU A 225 19.68 -10.28 5.23
CA LEU A 225 18.64 -10.77 6.14
C LEU A 225 19.24 -11.49 7.37
N ALA A 226 20.24 -12.35 7.17
CA ALA A 226 20.93 -13.07 8.24
C ALA A 226 21.62 -12.11 9.21
N VAL A 227 22.38 -11.15 8.68
CA VAL A 227 23.07 -10.12 9.48
C VAL A 227 22.07 -9.32 10.31
N PHE A 228 20.99 -8.84 9.69
CA PHE A 228 20.00 -8.03 10.39
C PHE A 228 19.36 -8.81 11.54
N LYS A 229 18.98 -10.07 11.29
CA LYS A 229 18.34 -10.90 12.30
C LYS A 229 19.29 -11.29 13.44
N ALA A 230 20.55 -11.59 13.14
CA ALA A 230 21.56 -11.90 14.16
C ALA A 230 21.82 -10.71 15.10
N ILE A 231 21.76 -9.49 14.59
CA ILE A 231 22.04 -8.26 15.34
C ILE A 231 20.81 -7.78 16.11
N HIS A 232 19.64 -7.86 15.48
CA HIS A 232 18.35 -7.38 16.00
C HIS A 232 17.33 -8.52 16.27
N PRO A 233 17.67 -9.58 17.03
CA PRO A 233 16.80 -10.75 17.24
C PRO A 233 15.49 -10.41 17.95
N ASP A 234 15.50 -9.38 18.79
CA ASP A 234 14.32 -8.95 19.56
C ASP A 234 13.47 -7.89 18.82
N LYS A 235 13.87 -7.46 17.62
CA LYS A 235 13.15 -6.42 16.86
C LYS A 235 12.47 -7.02 15.62
N HIS A 236 11.16 -6.85 15.54
CA HIS A 236 10.36 -7.19 14.36
C HIS A 236 10.42 -6.10 13.27
N ASN A 237 11.60 -5.51 13.03
CA ASN A 237 11.79 -4.38 12.10
C ASN A 237 12.11 -4.80 10.66
N ILE A 238 11.88 -6.07 10.32
CA ILE A 238 11.96 -6.57 8.95
C ILE A 238 10.60 -6.32 8.29
N ARG A 239 10.58 -5.46 7.28
CA ARG A 239 9.38 -5.16 6.49
C ARG A 239 9.49 -5.82 5.13
N LEU A 240 8.73 -6.90 4.94
CA LEU A 240 8.58 -7.49 3.62
C LEU A 240 7.63 -6.64 2.78
N LEU A 241 8.10 -6.21 1.61
CA LEU A 241 7.37 -5.37 0.65
C LEU A 241 7.15 -6.17 -0.64
N PRO A 242 6.00 -6.85 -0.81
CA PRO A 242 5.73 -7.58 -2.04
C PRO A 242 5.52 -6.62 -3.22
N LEU A 243 6.41 -6.72 -4.21
CA LEU A 243 6.48 -5.74 -5.29
C LEU A 243 5.23 -5.74 -6.18
N ARG A 244 4.75 -6.93 -6.57
CA ARG A 244 3.53 -7.07 -7.37
C ARG A 244 2.29 -6.65 -6.58
N GLN A 245 2.24 -6.89 -5.26
CA GLN A 245 1.15 -6.42 -4.41
C GLN A 245 1.01 -4.89 -4.44
N SER A 246 2.14 -4.20 -4.33
CA SER A 246 2.21 -2.74 -4.37
C SER A 246 1.67 -2.17 -5.67
N VAL A 247 2.02 -2.77 -6.81
CA VAL A 247 1.48 -2.38 -8.14
C VAL A 247 -0.02 -2.61 -8.22
N ALA A 248 -0.52 -3.72 -7.68
CA ALA A 248 -1.95 -4.01 -7.74
C ALA A 248 -2.79 -3.03 -6.91
N ILE A 249 -2.29 -2.58 -5.75
CA ILE A 249 -2.91 -1.52 -4.95
C ILE A 249 -2.94 -0.21 -5.75
N LEU A 250 -1.84 0.11 -6.45
CA LEU A 250 -1.81 1.28 -7.33
C LEU A 250 -2.86 1.19 -8.44
N LEU A 251 -3.17 0.00 -8.96
CA LEU A 251 -4.22 -0.19 -9.96
C LEU A 251 -5.64 0.01 -9.41
N LEU A 252 -5.86 -0.16 -8.10
CA LEU A 252 -7.15 0.14 -7.48
C LEU A 252 -7.45 1.65 -7.53
N ILE A 253 -6.44 2.51 -7.36
CA ILE A 253 -6.63 3.97 -7.34
C ILE A 253 -7.33 4.50 -8.63
N PRO A 254 -6.80 4.28 -9.85
CA PRO A 254 -7.45 4.72 -11.07
C PRO A 254 -8.74 3.96 -11.36
N LEU A 255 -8.88 2.71 -10.90
CA LEU A 255 -10.12 1.94 -11.06
C LEU A 255 -11.28 2.55 -10.27
N PHE A 256 -11.06 2.86 -8.99
CA PHE A 256 -12.04 3.55 -8.16
C PHE A 256 -12.31 4.96 -8.69
N PHE A 257 -11.26 5.71 -9.07
CA PHE A 257 -11.43 7.03 -9.67
C PHE A 257 -12.30 6.97 -10.94
N ALA A 258 -12.01 6.06 -11.87
CA ALA A 258 -12.78 5.91 -13.11
C ALA A 258 -14.23 5.48 -12.83
N GLY A 259 -14.45 4.56 -11.89
CA GLY A 259 -15.80 4.14 -11.49
C GLY A 259 -16.62 5.30 -10.92
N PHE A 260 -16.05 6.08 -9.99
CA PHE A 260 -16.72 7.25 -9.43
C PHE A 260 -16.90 8.38 -10.45
N LEU A 261 -15.90 8.63 -11.29
CA LEU A 261 -16.00 9.64 -12.35
C LEU A 261 -17.09 9.28 -13.36
N LEU A 262 -17.16 8.01 -13.77
CA LEU A 262 -18.23 7.51 -14.63
C LEU A 262 -19.60 7.72 -13.98
N TYR A 263 -19.73 7.43 -12.69
CA TYR A 263 -20.96 7.70 -11.95
C TYR A 263 -21.30 9.21 -11.94
N ILE A 264 -20.33 10.08 -11.63
CA ILE A 264 -20.52 11.54 -11.57
C ILE A 264 -20.97 12.09 -12.93
N ILE A 265 -20.41 11.60 -14.04
CA ILE A 265 -20.77 12.05 -15.39
C ILE A 265 -22.12 11.47 -15.82
N ALA A 266 -22.37 10.19 -15.56
CA ALA A 266 -23.59 9.51 -15.99
C ALA A 266 -24.81 9.96 -15.18
N PHE A 267 -24.64 10.25 -13.88
CA PHE A 267 -25.74 10.50 -12.97
C PHE A 267 -26.67 11.65 -13.43
N PRO A 268 -26.19 12.86 -13.81
CA PRO A 268 -27.08 13.91 -14.30
C PRO A 268 -27.84 13.55 -15.57
N LEU A 269 -27.29 12.67 -16.42
CA LEU A 269 -27.93 12.24 -17.68
C LEU A 269 -29.08 11.27 -17.43
N VAL A 270 -28.97 10.47 -16.37
CA VAL A 270 -29.90 9.37 -16.12
C VAL A 270 -30.84 9.63 -14.95
N ALA A 271 -30.47 10.50 -14.01
CA ALA A 271 -31.27 10.82 -12.83
C ALA A 271 -32.69 11.31 -13.15
N PRO A 272 -32.95 12.11 -14.21
CA PRO A 272 -34.32 12.51 -14.57
C PRO A 272 -35.24 11.34 -14.96
N ILE A 273 -34.68 10.18 -15.29
CA ILE A 273 -35.43 8.96 -15.65
C ILE A 273 -35.96 8.25 -14.39
N GLY A 274 -35.44 8.60 -13.21
CA GLY A 274 -35.89 8.11 -11.91
C GLY A 274 -34.90 7.17 -11.22
N ILE A 275 -35.26 6.72 -10.03
CA ILE A 275 -34.36 6.03 -9.08
C ILE A 275 -33.67 4.77 -9.66
N TYR A 276 -34.31 4.06 -10.59
CA TYR A 276 -33.76 2.84 -11.19
C TYR A 276 -32.46 3.09 -11.95
N THR A 277 -32.29 4.27 -12.54
CA THR A 277 -31.08 4.58 -13.28
C THR A 277 -29.91 4.92 -12.36
N PHE A 278 -30.16 5.50 -11.18
CA PHE A 278 -29.18 5.62 -10.11
C PHE A 278 -28.64 4.24 -9.73
N TYR A 279 -29.55 3.29 -9.46
CA TYR A 279 -29.18 1.92 -9.12
C TYR A 279 -28.40 1.25 -10.26
N ALA A 280 -28.83 1.41 -11.51
CA ALA A 280 -28.14 0.83 -12.67
C ALA A 280 -26.72 1.41 -12.87
N ALA A 281 -26.56 2.74 -12.80
CA ALA A 281 -25.27 3.40 -12.96
C ALA A 281 -24.31 3.04 -11.82
N ALA A 282 -24.78 3.07 -10.57
CA ALA A 282 -23.99 2.69 -9.41
C ALA A 282 -23.62 1.20 -9.44
N PHE A 283 -24.53 0.34 -9.89
CA PHE A 283 -24.28 -1.10 -10.06
C PHE A 283 -23.23 -1.37 -11.15
N GLY A 284 -23.30 -0.68 -12.30
CA GLY A 284 -22.31 -0.78 -13.36
C GLY A 284 -20.91 -0.34 -12.91
N ALA A 285 -20.81 0.84 -12.28
CA ALA A 285 -19.55 1.38 -11.77
C ALA A 285 -18.93 0.49 -10.69
N SER A 286 -19.74 0.00 -9.74
CA SER A 286 -19.26 -0.90 -8.68
C SER A 286 -18.88 -2.28 -9.19
N THR A 287 -19.55 -2.80 -10.23
CA THR A 287 -19.16 -4.06 -10.88
C THR A 287 -17.73 -3.98 -11.41
N LEU A 288 -17.38 -2.89 -12.09
CA LEU A 288 -16.01 -2.66 -12.59
C LEU A 288 -14.99 -2.67 -11.44
N ILE A 289 -15.28 -1.94 -10.36
CA ILE A 289 -14.43 -1.86 -9.17
C ILE A 289 -14.19 -3.24 -8.56
N TYR A 290 -15.25 -4.00 -8.30
CA TYR A 290 -15.16 -5.26 -7.59
C TYR A 290 -14.64 -6.41 -8.47
N THR A 291 -14.83 -6.35 -9.79
CA THR A 291 -14.13 -7.24 -10.73
C THR A 291 -12.62 -7.02 -10.66
N GLY A 292 -12.16 -5.76 -10.66
CA GLY A 292 -10.73 -5.46 -10.51
C GLY A 292 -10.19 -5.92 -9.15
N ALA A 293 -10.93 -5.69 -8.05
CA ALA A 293 -10.56 -6.19 -6.74
C ALA A 293 -10.44 -7.74 -6.72
N ALA A 294 -11.34 -8.46 -7.36
CA ALA A 294 -11.25 -9.92 -7.48
C ALA A 294 -9.99 -10.38 -8.25
N MET A 295 -9.61 -9.66 -9.30
CA MET A 295 -8.38 -9.93 -10.05
C MET A 295 -7.13 -9.72 -9.20
N VAL A 296 -7.10 -8.63 -8.43
CA VAL A 296 -6.01 -8.33 -7.48
C VAL A 296 -5.91 -9.41 -6.41
N GLY A 297 -7.05 -9.87 -5.88
CA GLY A 297 -7.08 -10.92 -4.85
C GLY A 297 -6.55 -12.26 -5.34
N TYR A 298 -6.83 -12.61 -6.60
CA TYR A 298 -6.26 -13.79 -7.26
C TYR A 298 -4.74 -13.69 -7.38
N ASP A 299 -4.22 -12.52 -7.76
CA ASP A 299 -2.78 -12.27 -7.87
C ASP A 299 -2.06 -12.32 -6.51
N PHE A 300 -2.72 -11.86 -5.44
CA PHE A 300 -2.16 -11.91 -4.09
C PHE A 300 -2.07 -13.33 -3.55
N ALA A 301 -3.06 -14.17 -3.86
CA ALA A 301 -3.02 -15.57 -3.47
C ALA A 301 -1.81 -16.29 -4.10
N ASP A 302 -1.53 -16.04 -5.38
CA ASP A 302 -0.32 -16.53 -6.08
C ASP A 302 0.96 -16.13 -5.32
N GLN A 303 1.07 -14.85 -4.98
CA GLN A 303 2.24 -14.31 -4.28
C GLN A 303 2.41 -14.88 -2.88
N ILE A 304 1.34 -14.94 -2.08
CA ILE A 304 1.41 -15.46 -0.71
C ILE A 304 1.81 -16.94 -0.71
N ILE A 305 1.26 -17.74 -1.62
CA ILE A 305 1.60 -19.18 -1.71
C ILE A 305 3.06 -19.36 -2.12
N LYS A 306 3.54 -18.63 -3.14
CA LYS A 306 4.94 -18.67 -3.55
C LYS A 306 5.90 -18.25 -2.44
N LEU A 307 5.57 -17.17 -1.74
CA LEU A 307 6.34 -16.70 -0.59
C LEU A 307 6.38 -17.77 0.51
N ASP A 308 5.24 -18.39 0.80
CA ASP A 308 5.13 -19.44 1.81
C ASP A 308 5.97 -20.67 1.46
N GLU A 309 5.89 -21.13 0.21
CA GLU A 309 6.69 -22.24 -0.33
C GLU A 309 8.19 -21.94 -0.31
N GLN A 310 8.59 -20.71 -0.65
CA GLN A 310 9.99 -20.29 -0.60
C GLN A 310 10.54 -20.30 0.81
N LEU A 311 9.75 -19.81 1.77
CA LEU A 311 10.15 -19.75 3.17
C LEU A 311 10.14 -21.14 3.80
N SER A 312 9.15 -21.99 3.49
CA SER A 312 9.06 -23.33 4.07
C SER A 312 10.18 -24.25 3.60
N ASN A 313 10.60 -24.12 2.34
CA ASN A 313 11.65 -24.93 1.73
C ASN A 313 13.00 -24.18 1.68
N PHE A 314 13.10 -23.05 2.38
CA PHE A 314 14.28 -22.18 2.32
C PHE A 314 15.54 -22.94 2.73
N GLU A 315 16.61 -22.83 1.95
CA GLU A 315 17.90 -23.42 2.27
C GLU A 315 19.02 -22.49 1.78
N VAL A 316 19.74 -21.87 2.72
CA VAL A 316 20.79 -20.89 2.40
C VAL A 316 21.90 -21.49 1.52
N SER A 317 22.20 -22.77 1.70
CA SER A 317 23.19 -23.48 0.90
C SER A 317 22.77 -23.68 -0.56
N THR A 318 21.50 -23.41 -0.93
CA THR A 318 21.04 -23.45 -2.33
C THR A 318 20.97 -22.07 -2.99
N ALA A 319 21.11 -20.99 -2.22
CA ALA A 319 21.01 -19.64 -2.74
C ALA A 319 22.13 -19.36 -3.75
N GLN A 320 21.79 -18.79 -4.90
CA GLN A 320 22.70 -18.42 -5.98
C GLN A 320 23.56 -17.22 -5.58
N CYS A 321 24.84 -17.28 -5.94
CA CYS A 321 25.77 -16.17 -5.77
C CYS A 321 26.15 -15.61 -7.15
N PHE A 322 26.13 -14.29 -7.31
CA PHE A 322 26.53 -13.66 -8.58
C PHE A 322 28.01 -13.86 -8.88
N ALA A 323 28.85 -13.75 -7.84
CA ALA A 323 30.29 -14.03 -7.87
C ALA A 323 30.53 -15.34 -7.10
N PRO A 324 30.76 -16.48 -7.78
CA PRO A 324 30.96 -17.78 -7.13
C PRO A 324 32.06 -17.77 -6.07
N GLU A 325 33.10 -16.95 -6.24
CA GLU A 325 34.21 -16.74 -5.32
C GLU A 325 33.77 -16.24 -3.93
N ASP A 326 32.73 -15.41 -3.85
CA ASP A 326 32.25 -14.86 -2.57
C ASP A 326 31.42 -15.87 -1.77
N ARG A 327 30.99 -16.96 -2.42
CA ARG A 327 29.99 -17.88 -1.86
C ARG A 327 30.44 -18.50 -0.55
N GLU A 328 31.64 -19.06 -0.52
CA GLU A 328 32.17 -19.75 0.66
C GLU A 328 32.36 -18.77 1.82
N GLU A 329 32.89 -17.58 1.52
CA GLU A 329 33.09 -16.53 2.51
C GLU A 329 31.75 -16.07 3.13
N ILE A 330 30.72 -15.84 2.31
CA ILE A 330 29.40 -15.42 2.79
C ILE A 330 28.75 -16.51 3.64
N LEU A 331 28.79 -17.77 3.18
CA LEU A 331 28.23 -18.88 3.95
C LEU A 331 28.95 -19.07 5.28
N ASN A 332 30.28 -18.97 5.29
CA ASN A 332 31.07 -19.03 6.53
C ASN A 332 30.70 -17.88 7.47
N LYS A 333 30.54 -16.66 6.96
CA LYS A 333 30.07 -15.52 7.75
C LYS A 333 28.71 -15.78 8.38
N ILE A 334 27.72 -16.26 7.61
CA ILE A 334 26.40 -16.61 8.15
C ILE A 334 26.55 -17.70 9.21
N SER A 335 27.32 -18.76 8.95
CA SER A 335 27.54 -19.85 9.89
C SER A 335 28.09 -19.36 11.23
N THR A 336 29.04 -18.42 11.23
CA THR A 336 29.61 -17.86 12.48
C THR A 336 28.65 -16.99 13.28
N MET A 337 27.61 -16.42 12.66
CA MET A 337 26.62 -15.57 13.35
C MET A 337 25.62 -16.37 14.16
N TYR A 338 25.45 -17.66 13.85
CA TYR A 338 24.45 -18.53 14.46
C TYR A 338 25.16 -19.70 15.16
N SER A 339 24.86 -19.93 16.44
CA SER A 339 25.48 -21.00 17.25
C SER A 339 25.36 -22.41 16.65
N GLY A 340 24.29 -22.69 15.91
CA GLY A 340 24.06 -23.95 15.19
C GLY A 340 24.42 -23.86 13.71
N GLY A 341 25.24 -22.89 13.31
CA GLY A 341 25.68 -22.68 11.93
C GLY A 341 24.54 -22.33 10.98
N LEU A 342 24.72 -22.72 9.72
CA LEU A 342 23.74 -22.49 8.64
C LEU A 342 22.37 -23.09 8.95
N GLU A 343 22.31 -24.25 9.61
CA GLU A 343 21.04 -24.92 9.87
C GLU A 343 20.17 -24.16 10.88
N GLN A 344 20.78 -23.54 11.90
CA GLN A 344 20.03 -22.68 12.81
C GLN A 344 19.45 -21.46 12.08
N PHE A 345 20.18 -20.89 11.12
CA PHE A 345 19.67 -19.81 10.29
C PHE A 345 18.50 -20.29 9.40
N ASN A 346 18.65 -21.43 8.73
CA ASN A 346 17.59 -22.06 7.93
C ASN A 346 16.32 -22.26 8.76
N LEU A 347 16.43 -22.84 9.95
CA LEU A 347 15.29 -23.05 10.87
C LEU A 347 14.66 -21.72 11.29
N SER A 348 15.46 -20.69 11.55
CA SER A 348 14.96 -19.37 11.90
C SER A 348 14.19 -18.70 10.76
N VAL A 349 14.59 -18.94 9.50
CA VAL A 349 13.85 -18.48 8.32
C VAL A 349 12.56 -19.29 8.12
N ARG A 350 12.66 -20.63 8.11
CA ARG A 350 11.54 -21.57 7.88
C ARG A 350 10.42 -21.44 8.91
N ASN A 351 10.77 -21.11 10.15
CA ASN A 351 9.82 -21.07 11.26
C ASN A 351 9.47 -19.64 11.65
N GLU A 352 10.42 -18.91 12.26
CA GLU A 352 10.15 -17.60 12.87
C GLU A 352 9.87 -16.53 11.82
N LEU A 353 10.77 -16.35 10.83
CA LEU A 353 10.58 -15.33 9.80
C LEU A 353 9.34 -15.63 8.97
N ARG A 354 9.12 -16.89 8.60
CA ARG A 354 7.91 -17.33 7.91
C ARG A 354 6.65 -16.96 8.67
N ALA A 355 6.58 -17.28 9.96
CA ALA A 355 5.42 -16.95 10.78
C ALA A 355 5.17 -15.43 10.83
N ASP A 356 6.22 -14.63 11.06
CA ASP A 356 6.13 -13.18 11.13
C ASP A 356 5.73 -12.55 9.80
N VAL A 357 6.36 -12.97 8.70
CA VAL A 357 6.12 -12.45 7.35
C VAL A 357 4.73 -12.84 6.86
N ILE A 358 4.33 -14.10 6.99
CA ILE A 358 3.00 -14.54 6.56
C ILE A 358 1.92 -13.83 7.38
N LYS A 359 2.12 -13.60 8.68
CA LYS A 359 1.20 -12.80 9.50
C LYS A 359 1.17 -11.33 9.09
N ALA A 360 2.31 -10.75 8.69
CA ALA A 360 2.38 -9.36 8.26
C ALA A 360 1.71 -9.13 6.90
N VAL A 361 1.92 -10.05 5.95
CA VAL A 361 1.30 -10.01 4.60
C VAL A 361 -0.18 -10.41 4.67
N ARG A 362 -0.52 -11.40 5.51
CA ARG A 362 -1.89 -11.91 5.72
C ARG A 362 -2.38 -11.53 7.12
N HIS A 363 -3.04 -10.37 7.20
CA HIS A 363 -3.47 -9.80 8.48
C HIS A 363 -4.50 -10.68 9.22
N THR A 364 -5.41 -11.33 8.50
CA THR A 364 -6.35 -12.32 9.05
C THR A 364 -6.63 -13.43 8.02
N PRO A 365 -7.19 -14.59 8.42
CA PRO A 365 -7.59 -15.63 7.48
C PRO A 365 -8.57 -15.17 6.38
N ARG A 366 -9.23 -14.03 6.58
CA ARG A 366 -10.27 -13.48 5.69
C ARG A 366 -9.88 -12.15 5.02
N THR A 367 -8.72 -11.58 5.34
CA THR A 367 -8.28 -10.27 4.80
C THR A 367 -6.88 -10.38 4.20
N LEU A 368 -6.78 -10.17 2.88
CA LEU A 368 -5.50 -10.22 2.14
C LEU A 368 -4.62 -8.98 2.31
N LEU A 369 -5.20 -7.86 2.77
CA LEU A 369 -4.48 -6.60 2.94
C LEU A 369 -4.64 -6.07 4.36
N PRO A 370 -3.59 -5.47 4.94
CA PRO A 370 -3.74 -4.59 6.09
C PRO A 370 -4.68 -3.43 5.73
N TYR A 371 -5.53 -3.04 6.68
CA TYR A 371 -6.54 -1.99 6.47
C TYR A 371 -5.92 -0.65 6.02
N GLN A 372 -4.76 -0.28 6.56
CA GLN A 372 -4.03 0.94 6.17
C GLN A 372 -3.62 0.94 4.69
N THR A 373 -3.16 -0.21 4.20
CA THR A 373 -2.78 -0.39 2.80
C THR A 373 -3.99 -0.34 1.89
N LEU A 374 -5.09 -0.99 2.30
CA LEU A 374 -6.35 -0.98 1.56
C LEU A 374 -6.89 0.46 1.43
N ILE A 375 -6.92 1.22 2.53
CA ILE A 375 -7.37 2.62 2.53
C ILE A 375 -6.57 3.48 1.54
N THR A 376 -5.26 3.25 1.41
CA THR A 376 -4.42 3.97 0.44
C THR A 376 -4.86 3.66 -1.00
N GLY A 377 -5.22 2.41 -1.30
CA GLY A 377 -5.83 2.04 -2.59
C GLY A 377 -7.22 2.66 -2.83
N LEU A 378 -7.86 3.17 -1.78
CA LEU A 378 -9.22 3.74 -1.79
C LEU A 378 -9.22 5.28 -1.69
N ILE A 379 -8.12 5.96 -2.03
CA ILE A 379 -8.01 7.42 -1.97
C ILE A 379 -9.19 8.14 -2.64
N ALA A 380 -9.65 7.66 -3.80
CA ALA A 380 -10.76 8.24 -4.54
C ALA A 380 -12.11 8.16 -3.78
N THR A 381 -12.27 7.18 -2.90
CA THR A 381 -13.49 6.99 -2.10
C THR A 381 -13.68 8.14 -1.12
N PHE A 382 -12.62 8.74 -0.58
CA PHE A 382 -12.74 9.88 0.35
C PHE A 382 -13.24 11.14 -0.35
N GLY A 383 -12.74 11.42 -1.56
CA GLY A 383 -13.28 12.50 -2.38
C GLY A 383 -14.75 12.27 -2.71
N PHE A 384 -15.11 11.04 -3.06
CA PHE A 384 -16.49 10.66 -3.36
C PHE A 384 -17.41 10.76 -2.13
N MET A 385 -16.90 10.42 -0.95
CA MET A 385 -17.60 10.59 0.32
C MET A 385 -18.04 12.02 0.52
N ILE A 386 -17.08 12.95 0.40
CA ILE A 386 -17.31 14.37 0.65
C ILE A 386 -18.21 14.95 -0.44
N PHE A 387 -18.00 14.54 -1.69
CA PHE A 387 -18.91 14.83 -2.80
C PHE A 387 -20.36 14.42 -2.49
N GLY A 388 -20.58 13.20 -1.99
CA GLY A 388 -21.91 12.75 -1.61
C GLY A 388 -22.48 13.61 -0.48
N ILE A 389 -21.75 13.81 0.63
CA ILE A 389 -22.18 14.66 1.77
C ILE A 389 -22.66 16.03 1.28
N SER A 390 -22.00 16.53 0.25
CA SER A 390 -22.27 17.83 -0.34
C SER A 390 -23.64 17.96 -1.04
N TRP A 391 -24.27 16.85 -1.43
CA TRP A 391 -25.60 16.84 -2.07
C TRP A 391 -26.69 17.46 -1.18
N PHE A 392 -26.54 17.30 0.14
CA PHE A 392 -27.51 17.76 1.14
C PHE A 392 -26.98 18.97 1.92
N ARG A 393 -26.00 19.71 1.40
CA ARG A 393 -25.35 20.82 2.13
C ARG A 393 -26.32 21.93 2.57
N ASN A 394 -27.43 22.10 1.84
CA ASN A 394 -28.47 23.11 2.08
C ASN A 394 -29.77 22.50 2.66
N SER A 395 -29.80 21.20 2.99
CA SER A 395 -30.97 20.58 3.62
C SER A 395 -31.09 20.98 5.10
N ASN A 396 -32.18 20.57 5.76
CA ASN A 396 -32.27 20.66 7.22
C ASN A 396 -31.13 19.88 7.92
N THR A 397 -30.85 20.24 9.17
CA THR A 397 -29.73 19.68 9.95
C THR A 397 -29.83 18.16 10.11
N GLU A 398 -31.03 17.65 10.34
CA GLU A 398 -31.28 16.21 10.55
C GLU A 398 -30.92 15.40 9.29
N THR A 399 -31.45 15.80 8.13
CA THR A 399 -31.17 15.16 6.84
C THR A 399 -29.68 15.21 6.52
N PHE A 400 -29.04 16.37 6.74
CA PHE A 400 -27.61 16.53 6.52
C PHE A 400 -26.77 15.60 7.42
N VAL A 401 -27.12 15.48 8.71
CA VAL A 401 -26.42 14.61 9.67
C VAL A 401 -26.63 13.13 9.32
N CYS A 402 -27.87 12.71 9.07
CA CYS A 402 -28.19 11.32 8.69
C CYS A 402 -27.43 10.91 7.42
N PHE A 403 -27.43 11.76 6.39
CA PHE A 403 -26.72 11.47 5.16
C PHE A 403 -25.19 11.51 5.33
N THR A 404 -24.69 12.36 6.22
CA THR A 404 -23.26 12.39 6.56
C THR A 404 -22.81 11.09 7.21
N ILE A 405 -23.59 10.58 8.18
CA ILE A 405 -23.32 9.28 8.82
C ILE A 405 -23.35 8.16 7.78
N TYR A 406 -24.35 8.17 6.89
CA TYR A 406 -24.46 7.24 5.78
C TYR A 406 -23.19 7.26 4.90
N MET A 407 -22.74 8.42 4.44
CA MET A 407 -21.54 8.54 3.58
C MET A 407 -20.24 8.17 4.30
N ILE A 408 -20.12 8.45 5.59
CA ILE A 408 -18.96 8.00 6.39
C ILE A 408 -18.96 6.48 6.50
N SER A 409 -20.09 5.86 6.86
CA SER A 409 -20.19 4.40 6.97
C SER A 409 -19.94 3.70 5.62
N PHE A 410 -20.45 4.26 4.53
CA PHE A 410 -20.18 3.87 3.15
C PHE A 410 -18.67 3.78 2.88
N SER A 411 -17.92 4.82 3.24
CA SER A 411 -16.53 5.00 2.83
C SER A 411 -15.55 4.23 3.71
N TRP A 412 -15.81 4.17 5.01
CA TRP A 412 -14.90 3.60 6.01
C TRP A 412 -15.19 2.15 6.33
N VAL A 413 -16.44 1.71 6.16
CA VAL A 413 -16.86 0.34 6.52
C VAL A 413 -17.20 -0.45 5.29
N VAL A 414 -18.20 0.00 4.52
CA VAL A 414 -18.82 -0.81 3.47
C VAL A 414 -17.87 -1.03 2.30
N MET A 415 -17.30 0.05 1.76
CA MET A 415 -16.37 -0.02 0.63
C MET A 415 -15.15 -0.90 0.94
N PRO A 416 -14.41 -0.70 2.05
CA PRO A 416 -13.33 -1.60 2.44
C PRO A 416 -13.79 -3.04 2.63
N THR A 417 -14.97 -3.26 3.23
CA THR A 417 -15.50 -4.62 3.50
C THR A 417 -15.81 -5.37 2.21
N ILE A 418 -16.52 -4.75 1.27
CA ILE A 418 -16.91 -5.39 0.00
C ILE A 418 -15.70 -5.55 -0.93
N THR A 419 -14.75 -4.60 -0.87
CA THR A 419 -13.47 -4.74 -1.56
C THR A 419 -12.68 -5.92 -0.99
N SER A 420 -12.58 -6.03 0.35
CA SER A 420 -11.94 -7.17 1.02
C SER A 420 -12.64 -8.49 0.71
N PHE A 421 -13.97 -8.51 0.64
CA PHE A 421 -14.74 -9.67 0.20
C PHE A 421 -14.39 -10.07 -1.23
N SER A 422 -14.33 -9.12 -2.15
CA SER A 422 -14.00 -9.37 -3.56
C SER A 422 -12.57 -9.90 -3.72
N LEU A 423 -11.61 -9.30 -2.98
CA LEU A 423 -10.24 -9.79 -2.87
C LEU A 423 -10.20 -11.25 -2.37
N TYR A 424 -10.92 -11.56 -1.30
CA TYR A 424 -11.01 -12.93 -0.75
C TYR A 424 -11.66 -13.93 -1.71
N GLN A 425 -12.68 -13.52 -2.47
CA GLN A 425 -13.26 -14.37 -3.51
C GLN A 425 -12.26 -14.63 -4.66
N GLY A 426 -11.43 -13.63 -4.99
CA GLY A 426 -10.29 -13.80 -5.89
C GLY A 426 -9.29 -14.85 -5.42
N GLU A 427 -8.92 -14.82 -4.13
CA GLU A 427 -8.08 -15.86 -3.51
C GLU A 427 -8.75 -17.24 -3.56
N THR A 428 -10.03 -17.31 -3.24
CA THR A 428 -10.79 -18.57 -3.28
C THR A 428 -10.83 -19.13 -4.70
N LEU A 429 -10.96 -18.28 -5.71
CA LEU A 429 -10.88 -18.66 -7.12
C LEU A 429 -9.48 -19.20 -7.47
N TYR A 430 -8.41 -18.58 -6.98
CA TYR A 430 -7.05 -19.10 -7.15
C TYR A 430 -6.91 -20.52 -6.60
N LYS A 431 -7.38 -20.74 -5.36
CA LYS A 431 -7.33 -22.06 -4.72
C LYS A 431 -8.11 -23.13 -5.48
N ARG A 432 -9.23 -22.77 -6.11
CA ARG A 432 -10.04 -23.69 -6.92
C ARG A 432 -9.47 -23.92 -8.33
N LYS A 433 -8.81 -22.91 -8.90
CA LYS A 433 -8.31 -22.88 -10.28
C LYS A 433 -6.93 -22.22 -10.33
N PRO A 434 -5.87 -22.89 -9.81
CA PRO A 434 -4.52 -22.36 -9.89
C PRO A 434 -4.07 -22.22 -11.35
N PRO A 435 -3.15 -21.30 -11.67
CA PRO A 435 -2.54 -21.24 -12.99
C PRO A 435 -1.79 -22.55 -13.31
N PRO A 436 -1.90 -23.08 -14.54
CA PRO A 436 -1.00 -24.16 -14.96
C PRO A 436 0.44 -23.66 -14.93
N GLN A 437 1.41 -24.54 -14.65
CA GLN A 437 2.83 -24.19 -14.44
C GLN A 437 3.44 -23.36 -15.58
N ASN A 438 2.93 -23.53 -16.81
CA ASN A 438 3.46 -22.87 -18.01
C ASN A 438 2.78 -21.53 -18.33
N GLU A 439 1.70 -21.16 -17.65
CA GLU A 439 1.04 -19.86 -17.84
C GLU A 439 1.51 -18.85 -16.79
N ILE A 440 2.53 -18.08 -17.16
CA ILE A 440 3.04 -17.01 -16.31
C ILE A 440 2.43 -15.68 -16.77
N GLY A 441 1.71 -15.02 -15.86
CA GLY A 441 1.43 -13.60 -15.98
C GLY A 441 -0.04 -13.20 -15.90
N PHE A 442 -0.25 -11.91 -15.70
CA PHE A 442 -1.57 -11.31 -15.47
C PHE A 442 -2.52 -11.45 -16.66
N LYS A 443 -2.01 -11.36 -17.90
CA LYS A 443 -2.83 -11.43 -19.13
C LYS A 443 -3.47 -12.81 -19.34
N SER A 444 -2.73 -13.89 -19.09
CA SER A 444 -3.27 -15.26 -19.21
C SER A 444 -4.31 -15.53 -18.12
N ALA A 445 -4.02 -15.14 -16.87
CA ALA A 445 -4.98 -15.22 -15.77
C ALA A 445 -6.28 -14.45 -16.07
N LEU A 446 -6.17 -13.23 -16.61
CA LEU A 446 -7.32 -12.42 -17.03
C LEU A 446 -8.16 -13.14 -18.09
N LYS A 447 -7.52 -13.60 -19.18
CA LYS A 447 -8.23 -14.26 -20.29
C LYS A 447 -8.98 -15.52 -19.81
N ARG A 448 -8.35 -16.30 -18.94
CA ARG A 448 -8.87 -17.56 -18.40
C ARG A 448 -10.03 -17.37 -17.43
N ASN A 449 -9.92 -16.39 -16.54
CA ASN A 449 -10.84 -16.22 -15.42
C ASN A 449 -11.81 -15.02 -15.57
N LYS A 450 -11.83 -14.31 -16.71
CA LYS A 450 -12.63 -13.09 -16.93
C LYS A 450 -14.09 -13.19 -16.46
N TRP A 451 -14.76 -14.31 -16.76
CA TRP A 451 -16.16 -14.52 -16.38
C TRP A 451 -16.32 -14.79 -14.88
N SER A 452 -15.36 -15.45 -14.24
CA SER A 452 -15.35 -15.62 -12.79
C SER A 452 -15.11 -14.29 -12.08
N TYR A 453 -14.20 -13.45 -12.58
CA TYR A 453 -14.00 -12.10 -12.04
C TYR A 453 -15.23 -11.21 -12.23
N LEU A 454 -15.90 -11.30 -13.38
CA LEU A 454 -17.14 -10.58 -13.62
C LEU A 454 -18.25 -11.03 -12.66
N LYS A 455 -18.43 -12.34 -12.44
CA LYS A 455 -19.41 -12.88 -11.49
C LYS A 455 -19.15 -12.40 -10.05
N ILE A 456 -17.89 -12.37 -9.63
CA ILE A 456 -17.50 -11.83 -8.31
C ILE A 456 -17.82 -10.33 -8.25
N GLY A 457 -17.51 -9.58 -9.32
CA GLY A 457 -17.82 -8.15 -9.40
C GLY A 457 -19.31 -7.85 -9.32
N LEU A 458 -20.15 -8.61 -10.05
CA LEU A 458 -21.61 -8.51 -10.00
C LEU A 458 -22.14 -8.82 -8.60
N LEU A 459 -21.59 -9.84 -7.92
CA LEU A 459 -21.96 -10.16 -6.54
C LEU A 459 -21.56 -9.04 -5.57
N GLY A 460 -20.35 -8.49 -5.71
CA GLY A 460 -19.89 -7.35 -4.93
C GLY A 460 -20.80 -6.12 -5.14
N ALA A 461 -21.16 -5.83 -6.39
CA ALA A 461 -22.07 -4.75 -6.74
C ALA A 461 -23.47 -4.98 -6.17
N PHE A 462 -23.97 -6.22 -6.17
CA PHE A 462 -25.24 -6.57 -5.55
C PHE A 462 -25.22 -6.39 -4.03
N LEU A 463 -24.17 -6.84 -3.34
CA LEU A 463 -24.04 -6.64 -1.89
C LEU A 463 -23.95 -5.15 -1.52
N PHE A 464 -23.30 -4.36 -2.38
CA PHE A 464 -23.10 -2.94 -2.17
C PHE A 464 -24.35 -2.12 -2.47
N ILE A 465 -24.85 -2.20 -3.70
CA ILE A 465 -25.98 -1.41 -4.20
C ILE A 465 -27.32 -2.07 -3.88
N GLY A 466 -27.44 -3.38 -4.10
CA GLY A 466 -28.69 -4.11 -3.90
C GLY A 466 -29.07 -4.28 -2.42
N VAL A 467 -28.10 -4.61 -1.57
CA VAL A 467 -28.35 -4.88 -0.14
C VAL A 467 -28.07 -3.64 0.71
N TRP A 468 -26.83 -3.17 0.76
CA TRP A 468 -26.47 -2.13 1.72
C TRP A 468 -27.11 -0.78 1.39
N THR A 469 -27.03 -0.32 0.14
CA THR A 469 -27.63 0.97 -0.24
C THR A 469 -29.14 0.94 0.00
N SER A 470 -29.84 -0.13 -0.37
CA SER A 470 -31.27 -0.27 -0.09
C SER A 470 -31.59 -0.25 1.41
N LEU A 471 -30.85 -1.00 2.25
CA LEU A 471 -31.14 -1.08 3.69
C LEU A 471 -30.69 0.15 4.49
N ALA A 472 -29.55 0.75 4.15
CA ALA A 472 -28.97 1.84 4.92
C ALA A 472 -29.48 3.22 4.45
N PHE A 473 -29.89 3.34 3.19
CA PHE A 473 -30.37 4.60 2.62
C PHE A 473 -31.90 4.70 2.66
N VAL A 474 -32.62 3.65 2.22
CA VAL A 474 -34.08 3.72 2.04
C VAL A 474 -34.81 3.61 3.38
N LEU A 475 -34.37 2.73 4.29
CA LEU A 475 -35.07 2.55 5.58
C LEU A 475 -35.08 3.84 6.43
N PRO A 476 -33.94 4.51 6.68
CA PRO A 476 -33.93 5.71 7.52
C PRO A 476 -34.64 6.91 6.87
N LEU A 477 -34.55 7.08 5.55
CA LEU A 477 -35.23 8.17 4.86
C LEU A 477 -36.75 7.93 4.76
N ALA A 478 -37.18 6.67 4.60
CA ALA A 478 -38.60 6.31 4.64
C ALA A 478 -39.22 6.60 6.01
N THR A 479 -38.47 6.42 7.10
CA THR A 479 -38.95 6.75 8.45
C THR A 479 -39.03 8.25 8.72
N VAL A 480 -38.18 9.08 8.10
CA VAL A 480 -38.20 10.54 8.29
C VAL A 480 -39.30 11.20 7.45
N ASN A 481 -39.58 10.70 6.24
CA ASN A 481 -40.58 11.31 5.34
C ASN A 481 -42.02 10.79 5.56
N SER A 482 -42.22 9.73 6.35
CA SER A 482 -43.57 9.23 6.67
C SER A 482 -44.40 10.22 7.49
N GLU A 483 -43.80 11.27 8.06
CA GLU A 483 -44.51 12.34 8.75
C GLU A 483 -45.02 13.45 7.82
N THR A 484 -44.47 13.58 6.61
CA THR A 484 -44.77 14.71 5.71
C THR A 484 -45.63 14.33 4.51
N GLN A 485 -45.62 13.07 4.04
CA GLN A 485 -46.60 12.56 3.06
C GLN A 485 -46.95 11.08 3.31
N PRO A 486 -48.25 10.68 3.26
CA PRO A 486 -48.65 9.29 3.43
C PRO A 486 -48.07 8.44 2.28
N PHE A 487 -47.16 7.55 2.64
CA PHE A 487 -46.26 6.81 1.74
C PHE A 487 -46.96 5.83 0.77
N LEU A 488 -48.30 5.69 0.80
CA LEU A 488 -49.05 4.85 -0.13
C LEU A 488 -50.46 5.41 -0.32
N GLY A 489 -50.70 6.12 -1.42
CA GLY A 489 -52.05 6.38 -1.94
C GLY A 489 -52.76 5.13 -2.50
N VAL A 490 -52.33 3.92 -2.13
CA VAL A 490 -52.78 2.64 -2.72
C VAL A 490 -53.68 1.84 -1.78
N PHE A 491 -53.82 2.22 -0.52
CA PHE A 491 -54.85 1.64 0.35
C PHE A 491 -55.92 2.68 0.67
N PRO A 492 -57.14 2.56 0.11
CA PRO A 492 -58.24 3.40 0.56
C PRO A 492 -58.49 3.13 2.04
N LYS A 493 -58.55 4.21 2.83
CA LYS A 493 -59.00 4.15 4.22
C LYS A 493 -60.35 3.42 4.24
N ARG A 494 -60.40 2.29 4.95
CA ARG A 494 -61.65 1.72 5.46
C ARG A 494 -61.84 2.16 6.90
#